data_AF-A0A3B1AWK1-F1
#
_entry.id   AF-A0A3B1AWK1-F1
#
_cell.length_a   1.000
_cell.length_b   1.000
_cell.length_c   1.000
_cell.angle_alpha   90.00
_cell.angle_beta   90.00
_cell.angle_gamma   90.00
#
_symmetry.space_group_name_H-M   'P 1'
#
loop_
_entity.id
_entity.type
_entity.pdbx_description
1 polymer ?
#
loop_
_entity_poly.entity_id
_entity_poly.type
_entity_poly.pdbx_seq_one_letter_code
_entity_poly.pdbx_strand_id
1 'polypeptide(L)'
;MRLLPIIITLQLLISASGLAWAEEEKVIIMPPASLEQWYKPANKRQVWLHTMFRLRREMQAVEEYIALENHAGTKKWGQRLVNSYRKISEMVPEWQDEINMEWADRLEKAVIEGNFKLAARARKKLENTCNSCHREFRSLAAALYRVPDYSKLQVTFADKEYGYPEFMDQLTRSVNRIKIATEDQHPKVAAQSLAKLNQQLLALEVGCAQCHSDKIPLERILGAATRTLLKDLEKSIKDNQPKQTGKLLGKAAVAICARCHGVHRIIGDLKQFLAPGF
;
A
#
# COMPACT_ATOMS: atom_id res chain seq x y z
N MET A 1 35.09 66.37 38.31
CA MET A 1 35.49 65.00 37.93
C MET A 1 34.47 64.01 38.47
N ARG A 2 33.46 63.64 37.68
CA ARG A 2 32.63 62.45 37.89
C ARG A 2 32.27 61.90 36.51
N LEU A 3 32.84 60.74 36.18
CA LEU A 3 32.57 59.97 34.97
C LEU A 3 31.25 59.22 35.18
N LEU A 4 30.27 59.46 34.30
CA LEU A 4 29.03 58.68 34.20
C LEU A 4 29.12 57.88 32.89
N PRO A 5 29.05 56.54 32.89
CA PRO A 5 29.14 55.79 31.66
C PRO A 5 27.81 55.87 30.90
N ILE A 6 28.00 56.14 29.60
CA ILE A 6 27.04 56.24 28.52
C ILE A 6 26.15 54.97 28.50
N ILE A 7 24.86 55.15 28.82
CA ILE A 7 23.83 54.15 28.57
C ILE A 7 23.60 54.13 27.06
N ILE A 8 24.20 53.15 26.40
CA ILE A 8 24.00 52.82 25.00
C ILE A 8 22.55 52.37 24.84
N THR A 9 21.70 53.25 24.30
CA THR A 9 20.39 52.91 23.74
C THR A 9 20.57 52.09 22.47
N LEU A 10 20.86 50.80 22.64
CA LEU A 10 20.76 49.81 21.57
C LEU A 10 19.27 49.48 21.37
N GLN A 11 18.57 50.32 20.61
CA GLN A 11 17.26 49.98 20.07
C GLN A 11 17.45 48.79 19.13
N LEU A 12 17.23 47.59 19.67
CA LEU A 12 17.12 46.36 18.91
C LEU A 12 15.94 46.53 17.95
N LEU A 13 16.25 46.81 16.70
CA LEU A 13 15.38 46.54 15.56
C LEU A 13 15.05 45.04 15.60
N ILE A 14 13.91 44.71 16.22
CA ILE A 14 13.24 43.43 16.00
C ILE A 14 12.68 43.53 14.59
N SER A 15 13.54 43.32 13.60
CA SER A 15 13.13 42.94 12.26
C SER A 15 12.35 41.64 12.45
N ALA A 16 11.02 41.74 12.38
CA ALA A 16 10.15 40.61 12.16
C ALA A 16 10.53 39.99 10.80
N SER A 17 11.62 39.24 10.82
CA SER A 17 11.92 38.23 9.83
C SER A 17 10.93 37.12 10.12
N GLY A 18 9.68 37.34 9.66
CA GLY A 18 8.80 36.24 9.36
C GLY A 18 9.56 35.35 8.41
N LEU A 19 10.18 34.30 8.95
CA LEU A 19 10.56 33.13 8.18
C LEU A 19 9.24 32.63 7.61
N ALA A 20 8.88 33.11 6.43
CA ALA A 20 7.96 32.41 5.57
C ALA A 20 8.69 31.12 5.21
N TRP A 21 8.43 30.07 5.98
CA TRP A 21 8.72 28.71 5.52
C TRP A 21 7.82 28.56 4.30
N ALA A 22 8.40 28.73 3.10
CA ALA A 22 7.71 28.37 1.87
C ALA A 22 7.34 26.91 2.04
N GLU A 23 6.04 26.65 2.22
CA GLU A 23 5.52 25.30 2.28
C GLU A 23 5.82 24.69 0.92
N GLU A 24 6.77 23.76 0.87
CA GLU A 24 7.13 23.08 -0.36
C GLU A 24 5.91 22.25 -0.79
N GLU A 25 5.11 22.81 -1.69
CA GLU A 25 3.90 22.17 -2.20
C GLU A 25 4.32 20.90 -2.95
N LYS A 26 4.04 19.74 -2.34
CA LYS A 26 4.28 18.45 -2.98
C LYS A 26 3.18 18.17 -3.97
N VAL A 27 3.47 18.41 -5.24
CA VAL A 27 2.58 18.04 -6.36
C VAL A 27 2.67 16.53 -6.58
N ILE A 28 1.52 15.85 -6.55
CA ILE A 28 1.41 14.42 -6.89
C ILE A 28 1.07 14.31 -8.37
N ILE A 29 1.98 13.73 -9.16
CA ILE A 29 1.76 13.46 -10.58
C ILE A 29 1.06 12.10 -10.70
N MET A 30 -0.19 12.11 -11.16
CA MET A 30 -0.98 10.89 -11.31
C MET A 30 -0.48 10.03 -12.48
N PRO A 31 -0.52 8.69 -12.37
CA PRO A 31 -0.25 7.84 -13.51
C PRO A 31 -1.31 8.05 -14.61
N PRO A 32 -0.97 7.83 -15.89
CA PRO A 32 -1.92 7.97 -16.99
C PRO A 32 -3.14 7.05 -16.82
N ALA A 33 -4.33 7.54 -17.18
CA ALA A 33 -5.57 6.78 -17.07
C ALA A 33 -5.56 5.52 -17.95
N SER A 34 -4.84 5.55 -19.09
CA SER A 34 -4.66 4.38 -19.96
C SER A 34 -4.04 3.17 -19.25
N LEU A 35 -3.38 3.37 -18.11
CA LEU A 35 -2.80 2.31 -17.31
C LEU A 35 -3.86 1.38 -16.68
N GLU A 36 -5.05 1.90 -16.36
CA GLU A 36 -6.12 1.17 -15.67
C GLU A 36 -6.54 -0.11 -16.39
N GLN A 37 -6.64 -0.05 -17.72
CA GLN A 37 -7.13 -1.15 -18.56
C GLN A 37 -6.25 -2.41 -18.48
N TRP A 38 -5.05 -2.32 -17.91
CA TRP A 38 -4.12 -3.42 -17.74
C TRP A 38 -4.16 -4.08 -16.36
N TYR A 39 -4.98 -3.56 -15.45
CA TYR A 39 -5.22 -4.07 -14.11
C TYR A 39 -6.63 -4.67 -13.98
N LYS A 40 -6.85 -5.47 -12.94
CA LYS A 40 -8.20 -5.95 -12.61
C LYS A 40 -9.04 -4.79 -12.07
N PRO A 41 -10.36 -4.76 -12.36
CA PRO A 41 -11.15 -5.78 -13.04
C PRO A 41 -11.10 -5.73 -14.57
N ALA A 42 -10.68 -4.62 -15.18
CA ALA A 42 -10.67 -4.43 -16.64
C ALA A 42 -9.86 -5.53 -17.38
N ASN A 43 -8.71 -5.92 -16.82
CA ASN A 43 -7.85 -6.98 -17.33
C ASN A 43 -7.86 -8.23 -16.45
N LYS A 44 -8.52 -9.29 -16.93
CA LYS A 44 -8.56 -10.58 -16.20
C LYS A 44 -7.18 -11.19 -15.94
N ARG A 45 -6.18 -10.92 -16.80
CA ARG A 45 -4.86 -11.58 -16.81
C ARG A 45 -3.72 -10.77 -16.16
N GLN A 46 -3.99 -9.58 -15.61
CA GLN A 46 -2.96 -8.68 -15.05
C GLN A 46 -1.75 -8.49 -16.00
N VAL A 47 -2.02 -8.22 -17.27
CA VAL A 47 -0.99 -8.18 -18.33
C VAL A 47 0.16 -7.23 -17.99
N TRP A 48 -0.12 -6.05 -17.43
CA TRP A 48 0.92 -5.10 -17.00
C TRP A 48 1.91 -5.72 -16.02
N LEU A 49 1.40 -6.40 -14.98
CA LEU A 49 2.26 -7.00 -13.97
C LEU A 49 3.15 -8.11 -14.55
N HIS A 50 2.60 -8.91 -15.48
CA HIS A 50 3.38 -9.92 -16.20
C HIS A 50 4.46 -9.30 -17.11
N THR A 51 4.18 -8.17 -17.76
CA THR A 51 5.18 -7.41 -18.53
C THR A 51 6.31 -6.92 -17.62
N MET A 52 5.98 -6.34 -16.46
CA MET A 52 6.99 -5.88 -15.50
C MET A 52 7.85 -7.03 -14.94
N PHE A 53 7.26 -8.19 -14.65
CA PHE A 53 8.01 -9.37 -14.22
C PHE A 53 8.92 -9.93 -15.30
N ARG A 54 8.48 -9.87 -16.57
CA ARG A 54 9.28 -10.27 -17.73
C ARG A 54 10.48 -9.34 -17.89
N LEU A 55 10.26 -8.03 -17.92
CA LEU A 55 11.31 -7.01 -18.01
C LEU A 55 12.37 -7.18 -16.93
N ARG A 56 11.97 -7.36 -15.66
CA ARG A 56 12.91 -7.61 -14.55
C ARG A 56 13.81 -8.82 -14.82
N ARG A 57 13.23 -9.92 -15.30
CA ARG A 57 13.96 -11.16 -15.58
C ARG A 57 14.92 -10.99 -16.76
N GLU A 58 14.47 -10.32 -17.81
CA GLU A 58 15.28 -10.06 -19.01
C GLU A 58 16.45 -9.12 -18.68
N MET A 59 16.22 -8.08 -17.87
CA MET A 59 17.25 -7.19 -17.34
C MET A 59 18.34 -7.95 -16.58
N GLN A 60 17.93 -8.81 -15.65
CA GLN A 60 18.86 -9.66 -14.87
C GLN A 60 19.63 -10.63 -15.77
N ALA A 61 18.96 -11.30 -16.71
CA ALA A 61 19.61 -12.25 -17.60
C ALA A 61 20.68 -11.58 -18.47
N VAL A 62 20.41 -10.38 -18.98
CA VAL A 62 21.43 -9.61 -19.73
C VAL A 62 22.65 -9.32 -18.86
N GLU A 63 22.45 -8.90 -17.62
CA GLU A 63 23.55 -8.66 -16.67
C GLU A 63 24.37 -9.92 -16.39
N GLU A 64 23.71 -11.04 -16.11
CA GLU A 64 24.37 -12.33 -15.86
C GLU A 64 25.19 -12.80 -17.07
N TYR A 65 24.63 -12.75 -18.28
CA TYR A 65 25.35 -13.23 -19.47
C TYR A 65 26.45 -12.28 -19.94
N ILE A 66 26.35 -10.98 -19.66
CA ILE A 66 27.46 -10.05 -19.86
C ILE A 66 28.62 -10.40 -18.93
N ALA A 67 28.35 -10.68 -17.65
CA ALA A 67 29.39 -11.02 -16.67
C ALA A 67 30.11 -12.34 -17.00
N LEU A 68 29.41 -13.26 -17.67
CA LEU A 68 29.96 -14.53 -18.17
C LEU A 68 30.61 -14.41 -19.56
N GLU A 69 30.63 -13.21 -20.15
CA GLU A 69 31.05 -12.97 -21.54
C GLU A 69 30.39 -13.93 -22.55
N ASN A 70 29.15 -14.34 -22.26
CA ASN A 70 28.39 -15.25 -23.09
C ASN A 70 27.61 -14.45 -24.14
N HIS A 71 28.18 -14.35 -25.35
CA HIS A 71 27.56 -13.59 -26.44
C HIS A 71 26.17 -14.12 -26.83
N ALA A 72 26.02 -15.43 -26.99
CA ALA A 72 24.75 -16.03 -27.40
C ALA A 72 23.63 -15.76 -26.38
N GLY A 73 23.93 -15.90 -25.08
CA GLY A 73 23.02 -15.57 -23.99
C GLY A 73 22.69 -14.08 -23.93
N THR A 74 23.71 -13.23 -24.01
CA THR A 74 23.57 -11.76 -24.00
C THR A 74 22.70 -11.28 -25.17
N LYS A 75 22.94 -11.80 -26.38
CA LYS A 75 22.14 -11.48 -27.57
C LYS A 75 20.68 -11.90 -27.41
N LYS A 76 20.43 -13.17 -27.05
CA LYS A 76 19.08 -13.71 -26.87
C LYS A 76 18.27 -12.90 -25.85
N TRP A 77 18.84 -12.63 -24.68
CA TRP A 77 18.13 -11.93 -23.62
C TRP A 77 18.07 -10.42 -23.84
N GLY A 78 19.09 -9.83 -24.47
CA GLY A 78 19.10 -8.42 -24.86
C GLY A 78 18.01 -8.08 -25.86
N GLN A 79 17.83 -8.90 -26.90
CA GLN A 79 16.74 -8.72 -27.87
C GLN A 79 15.37 -8.86 -27.21
N ARG A 80 15.20 -9.82 -26.29
CA ARG A 80 13.96 -9.96 -25.52
C ARG A 80 13.68 -8.74 -24.66
N LEU A 81 14.68 -8.24 -23.94
CA LEU A 81 14.58 -7.05 -23.11
C LEU A 81 14.14 -5.84 -23.93
N VAL A 82 14.82 -5.57 -25.05
CA VAL A 82 14.50 -4.44 -25.93
C VAL A 82 13.07 -4.54 -26.46
N ASN A 83 12.65 -5.72 -26.91
CA ASN A 83 11.29 -5.94 -27.39
C ASN A 83 10.24 -5.72 -26.29
N SER A 84 10.47 -6.23 -25.09
CA SER A 84 9.55 -5.99 -23.96
C SER A 84 9.55 -4.54 -23.50
N TYR A 85 10.69 -3.84 -23.59
CA TYR A 85 10.85 -2.46 -23.16
C TYR A 85 10.10 -1.49 -24.09
N ARG A 86 10.21 -1.70 -25.41
CA ARG A 86 9.47 -0.92 -26.40
C ARG A 86 7.94 -1.06 -26.24
N LYS A 87 7.46 -2.24 -25.83
CA LYS A 87 6.02 -2.47 -25.57
C LYS A 87 5.45 -1.63 -24.44
N ILE A 88 6.27 -1.05 -23.57
CA ILE A 88 5.75 -0.19 -22.49
C ILE A 88 4.99 1.00 -23.09
N SER A 89 5.51 1.63 -24.14
CA SER A 89 4.84 2.77 -24.77
C SER A 89 3.65 2.36 -25.64
N GLU A 90 3.62 1.13 -26.16
CA GLU A 90 2.41 0.59 -26.78
C GLU A 90 1.28 0.41 -25.76
N MET A 91 1.64 -0.01 -24.54
CA MET A 91 0.67 -0.24 -23.46
C MET A 91 0.20 1.07 -22.82
N VAL A 92 1.12 2.03 -22.64
CA VAL A 92 0.86 3.33 -22.02
C VAL A 92 1.51 4.40 -22.91
N PRO A 93 0.82 4.85 -23.98
CA PRO A 93 1.36 5.81 -24.95
C PRO A 93 1.86 7.12 -24.34
N GLU A 94 1.25 7.55 -23.23
CA GLU A 94 1.62 8.76 -22.50
C GLU A 94 3.05 8.69 -21.91
N TRP A 95 3.64 7.50 -21.81
CA TRP A 95 5.01 7.31 -21.33
C TRP A 95 6.04 7.18 -22.47
N GLN A 96 5.65 7.39 -23.72
CA GLN A 96 6.58 7.35 -24.86
C GLN A 96 7.82 8.23 -24.63
N ASP A 97 7.65 9.43 -24.07
CA ASP A 97 8.73 10.38 -23.80
C ASP A 97 9.51 10.06 -22.50
N GLU A 98 8.92 9.30 -21.59
CA GLU A 98 9.57 8.82 -20.36
C GLU A 98 10.48 7.61 -20.62
N ILE A 99 10.26 6.91 -21.74
CA ILE A 99 10.98 5.70 -22.11
C ILE A 99 12.17 6.06 -22.99
N ASN A 100 13.37 5.64 -22.58
CA ASN A 100 14.59 5.97 -23.30
C ASN A 100 14.84 4.98 -24.44
N MET A 101 14.19 5.23 -25.58
CA MET A 101 14.32 4.40 -26.79
C MET A 101 15.75 4.39 -27.34
N GLU A 102 16.48 5.50 -27.24
CA GLU A 102 17.87 5.58 -27.71
C GLU A 102 18.78 4.56 -27.02
N TRP A 103 18.66 4.39 -25.70
CA TRP A 103 19.44 3.39 -24.98
C TRP A 103 18.96 1.96 -25.25
N ALA A 104 17.70 1.77 -25.64
CA ALA A 104 17.21 0.47 -26.08
C ALA A 104 17.84 0.07 -27.43
N ASP A 105 17.93 1.01 -28.37
CA ASP A 105 18.58 0.81 -29.67
C ASP A 105 20.08 0.53 -29.50
N ARG A 106 20.74 1.29 -28.61
CA ARG A 106 22.16 1.07 -28.28
C ARG A 106 22.39 -0.30 -27.64
N LEU A 107 21.47 -0.77 -26.78
CA LEU A 107 21.55 -2.11 -26.23
C LEU A 107 21.40 -3.16 -27.32
N GLU A 108 20.39 -3.03 -28.19
CA GLU A 108 20.14 -3.95 -29.29
C GLU A 108 21.37 -4.11 -30.20
N LYS A 109 21.96 -2.98 -30.61
CA LYS A 109 23.19 -2.98 -31.41
C LYS A 109 24.35 -3.65 -30.68
N ALA A 110 24.59 -3.29 -29.42
CA ALA A 110 25.70 -3.83 -28.64
C ALA A 110 25.62 -5.34 -28.44
N VAL A 111 24.41 -5.88 -28.19
CA VAL A 111 24.23 -7.32 -27.97
C VAL A 111 24.36 -8.12 -29.27
N ILE A 112 24.04 -7.52 -30.42
CA ILE A 112 24.29 -8.12 -31.75
C ILE A 112 25.79 -8.18 -32.02
N GLU A 113 26.51 -7.10 -31.77
CA GLU A 113 27.96 -6.96 -32.02
C GLU A 113 28.84 -7.69 -31.00
N GLY A 114 28.27 -8.20 -29.90
CA GLY A 114 29.06 -8.81 -28.82
C GLY A 114 29.84 -7.81 -27.98
N ASN A 115 29.47 -6.53 -28.03
CA ASN A 115 30.13 -5.48 -27.27
C ASN A 115 29.62 -5.44 -25.82
N PHE A 116 30.19 -6.30 -24.97
CA PHE A 116 29.77 -6.46 -23.57
C PHE A 116 29.84 -5.15 -22.77
N LYS A 117 30.87 -4.32 -23.00
CA LYS A 117 31.03 -3.03 -22.31
C LYS A 117 29.90 -2.06 -22.65
N LEU A 118 29.56 -1.94 -23.93
CA LEU A 118 28.46 -1.08 -24.36
C LEU A 118 27.10 -1.65 -23.92
N ALA A 119 26.91 -2.97 -24.01
CA ALA A 119 25.70 -3.64 -23.55
C ALA A 119 25.46 -3.39 -22.05
N ALA A 120 26.52 -3.49 -21.22
CA ALA A 120 26.44 -3.21 -19.78
C ALA A 120 26.00 -1.77 -19.51
N ARG A 121 26.62 -0.81 -20.20
CA ARG A 121 26.28 0.61 -20.06
C ARG A 121 24.84 0.90 -20.49
N ALA A 122 24.40 0.36 -21.63
CA ALA A 122 23.06 0.57 -22.15
C ALA A 122 22.00 -0.05 -21.23
N ARG A 123 22.22 -1.30 -20.79
CA ARG A 123 21.40 -1.99 -19.79
C ARG A 123 21.25 -1.18 -18.50
N LYS A 124 22.35 -0.59 -17.99
CA LYS A 124 22.32 0.28 -16.81
C LYS A 124 21.50 1.56 -17.03
N LYS A 125 21.57 2.14 -18.23
CA LYS A 125 20.76 3.32 -18.58
C LYS A 125 19.27 3.00 -18.65
N LEU A 126 18.88 1.86 -19.22
CA LEU A 126 17.50 1.40 -19.18
C LEU A 126 17.01 1.15 -17.75
N GLU A 127 17.83 0.53 -16.90
CA GLU A 127 17.50 0.36 -15.47
C GLU A 127 17.22 1.70 -14.78
N ASN A 128 18.01 2.74 -15.07
CA ASN A 128 17.77 4.06 -14.48
C ASN A 128 16.41 4.65 -14.90
N THR A 129 16.00 4.46 -16.15
CA THR A 129 14.66 4.85 -16.60
C THR A 129 13.58 4.06 -15.87
N CYS A 130 13.72 2.73 -15.76
CA CYS A 130 12.79 1.90 -14.98
C CYS A 130 12.68 2.39 -13.53
N ASN A 131 13.81 2.75 -12.92
CA ASN A 131 13.85 3.23 -11.55
C ASN A 131 13.19 4.61 -11.39
N SER A 132 13.31 5.52 -12.36
CA SER A 132 12.61 6.81 -12.29
C SER A 132 11.10 6.64 -12.35
N CYS A 133 10.62 5.95 -13.38
CA CYS A 133 9.19 5.64 -13.51
C CYS A 133 8.65 4.90 -12.28
N HIS A 134 9.42 3.95 -11.72
CA HIS A 134 9.01 3.26 -10.50
C HIS A 134 8.99 4.13 -9.24
N ARG A 135 9.88 5.12 -9.12
CA ARG A 135 9.84 6.05 -7.98
C ARG A 135 8.59 6.93 -8.04
N GLU A 136 8.22 7.37 -9.23
CA GLU A 136 7.11 8.29 -9.43
C GLU A 136 5.76 7.58 -9.39
N PHE A 137 5.58 6.50 -10.16
CA PHE A 137 4.24 5.98 -10.45
C PHE A 137 3.92 4.64 -9.77
N ARG A 138 4.91 3.85 -9.33
CA ARG A 138 4.65 2.47 -8.89
C ARG A 138 3.72 2.41 -7.68
N SER A 139 3.92 3.28 -6.70
CA SER A 139 3.12 3.32 -5.48
C SER A 139 1.71 3.85 -5.75
N LEU A 140 1.59 4.87 -6.59
CA LEU A 140 0.30 5.44 -7.00
C LEU A 140 -0.52 4.42 -7.82
N ALA A 141 0.10 3.78 -8.81
CA ALA A 141 -0.55 2.73 -9.59
C ALA A 141 -0.98 1.54 -8.71
N ALA A 142 -0.20 1.19 -7.68
CA ALA A 142 -0.59 0.16 -6.73
C ALA A 142 -1.82 0.57 -5.91
N ALA A 143 -1.85 1.80 -5.38
CA ALA A 143 -2.97 2.31 -4.60
C ALA A 143 -4.26 2.40 -5.45
N LEU A 144 -4.17 2.92 -6.67
CA LEU A 144 -5.32 3.11 -7.55
C LEU A 144 -5.89 1.79 -8.08
N TYR A 145 -5.02 0.90 -8.57
CA TYR A 145 -5.44 -0.22 -9.43
C TYR A 145 -5.28 -1.61 -8.80
N ARG A 146 -4.68 -1.73 -7.60
CA ARG A 146 -4.54 -3.03 -6.91
C ARG A 146 -5.36 -3.13 -5.64
N VAL A 147 -6.04 -2.05 -5.26
CA VAL A 147 -6.91 -1.99 -4.09
C VAL A 147 -8.37 -2.11 -4.53
N PRO A 148 -9.15 -3.00 -3.92
CA PRO A 148 -10.59 -3.06 -4.13
C PRO A 148 -11.24 -1.71 -3.81
N ASP A 149 -12.30 -1.38 -4.54
CA ASP A 149 -13.21 -0.34 -4.10
C ASP A 149 -14.10 -0.91 -2.98
N TYR A 150 -13.82 -0.51 -1.74
CA TYR A 150 -14.55 -1.00 -0.57
C TYR A 150 -15.97 -0.43 -0.47
N SER A 151 -16.29 0.67 -1.18
CA SER A 151 -17.64 1.24 -1.18
C SER A 151 -18.67 0.30 -1.84
N LYS A 152 -18.19 -0.57 -2.75
CA LYS A 152 -18.99 -1.59 -3.44
C LYS A 152 -19.16 -2.88 -2.62
N LEU A 153 -18.45 -3.05 -1.51
CA LEU A 153 -18.58 -4.24 -0.68
C LEU A 153 -19.77 -4.13 0.26
N GLN A 154 -20.46 -5.26 0.42
CA GLN A 154 -21.59 -5.40 1.33
C GLN A 154 -21.32 -6.52 2.35
N VAL A 155 -21.87 -6.33 3.55
CA VAL A 155 -21.84 -7.33 4.62
C VAL A 155 -23.27 -7.60 5.10
N THR A 156 -23.69 -8.85 5.05
CA THR A 156 -24.99 -9.29 5.57
C THR A 156 -24.86 -9.66 7.04
N PHE A 157 -25.66 -9.05 7.90
CA PHE A 157 -25.68 -9.32 9.34
C PHE A 157 -27.11 -9.18 9.88
N ALA A 158 -27.59 -10.19 10.63
CA ALA A 158 -28.95 -10.22 11.19
C ALA A 158 -30.03 -9.89 10.12
N ASP A 159 -29.96 -10.58 8.98
CA ASP A 159 -30.87 -10.45 7.83
C ASP A 159 -30.95 -9.05 7.19
N LYS A 160 -29.97 -8.19 7.48
CA LYS A 160 -29.81 -6.87 6.85
C LYS A 160 -28.47 -6.76 6.14
N GLU A 161 -28.47 -6.13 4.97
CA GLU A 161 -27.25 -5.73 4.27
C GLU A 161 -26.77 -4.37 4.76
N TYR A 162 -25.46 -4.27 4.96
CA TYR A 162 -24.76 -3.05 5.34
C TYR A 162 -23.66 -2.77 4.33
N GLY A 163 -23.47 -1.49 4.02
CA GLY A 163 -22.26 -1.07 3.31
C GLY A 163 -21.03 -1.34 4.16
N TYR A 164 -19.92 -1.72 3.55
CA TYR A 164 -18.70 -2.04 4.30
C TYR A 164 -18.24 -0.93 5.27
N PRO A 165 -18.23 0.37 4.90
CA PRO A 165 -17.88 1.44 5.85
C PRO A 165 -18.83 1.54 7.05
N GLU A 166 -20.13 1.38 6.82
CA GLU A 166 -21.14 1.37 7.89
C GLU A 166 -20.93 0.18 8.83
N PHE A 167 -20.61 -0.99 8.28
CA PHE A 167 -20.33 -2.18 9.07
C PHE A 167 -19.05 -2.05 9.92
N MET A 168 -18.01 -1.37 9.41
CA MET A 168 -16.82 -1.04 10.19
C MET A 168 -17.11 -0.10 11.37
N ASP A 169 -18.02 0.86 11.20
CA ASP A 169 -18.48 1.73 12.31
C ASP A 169 -19.19 0.89 13.38
N GLN A 170 -20.04 -0.07 12.98
CA GLN A 170 -20.69 -0.96 13.93
C GLN A 170 -19.72 -1.83 14.74
N LEU A 171 -18.67 -2.36 14.11
CA LEU A 171 -17.61 -3.09 14.81
C LEU A 171 -16.92 -2.20 15.86
N THR A 172 -16.61 -0.96 15.48
CA THR A 172 -15.99 0.03 16.37
C THR A 172 -16.89 0.33 17.58
N ARG A 173 -18.20 0.50 17.36
CA ARG A 173 -19.17 0.69 18.45
C ARG A 173 -19.21 -0.50 19.40
N SER A 174 -19.18 -1.73 18.89
CA SER A 174 -19.16 -2.93 19.74
C SER A 174 -17.89 -3.01 20.60
N VAL A 175 -16.72 -2.75 20.02
CA VAL A 175 -15.44 -2.71 20.77
C VAL A 175 -15.49 -1.63 21.87
N ASN A 176 -15.92 -0.42 21.52
CA ASN A 176 -16.04 0.67 22.48
C ASN A 176 -17.06 0.36 23.58
N ARG A 177 -18.17 -0.31 23.24
CA ARG A 177 -19.18 -0.69 24.23
C ARG A 177 -18.65 -1.72 25.23
N ILE A 178 -17.83 -2.69 24.80
CA ILE A 178 -17.15 -3.61 25.71
C ILE A 178 -16.24 -2.83 26.67
N LYS A 179 -15.45 -1.88 26.16
CA LYS A 179 -14.54 -1.06 26.95
C LYS A 179 -15.29 -0.24 28.01
N ILE A 180 -16.27 0.55 27.58
CA ILE A 180 -17.10 1.39 28.45
C ILE A 180 -17.77 0.53 29.53
N ALA A 181 -18.46 -0.55 29.14
CA ALA A 181 -19.14 -1.42 30.10
C ALA A 181 -18.18 -2.13 31.07
N THR A 182 -16.94 -2.38 30.67
CA THR A 182 -15.92 -2.95 31.57
C THR A 182 -15.45 -1.93 32.60
N GLU A 183 -15.26 -0.67 32.19
CA GLU A 183 -14.86 0.43 33.08
C GLU A 183 -15.99 0.79 34.07
N ASP A 184 -17.23 0.79 33.59
CA ASP A 184 -18.43 1.05 34.39
C ASP A 184 -18.87 -0.16 35.25
N GLN A 185 -18.11 -1.27 35.25
CA GLN A 185 -18.43 -2.49 36.01
C GLN A 185 -19.80 -3.09 35.67
N HIS A 186 -20.15 -3.11 34.39
CA HIS A 186 -21.36 -3.71 33.83
C HIS A 186 -21.05 -5.00 33.04
N PRO A 187 -20.69 -6.12 33.69
CA PRO A 187 -20.19 -7.32 33.02
C PRO A 187 -21.22 -7.97 32.08
N LYS A 188 -22.52 -7.89 32.41
CA LYS A 188 -23.58 -8.39 31.52
C LYS A 188 -23.61 -7.65 30.18
N VAL A 189 -23.48 -6.33 30.21
CA VAL A 189 -23.46 -5.48 29.01
C VAL A 189 -22.18 -5.72 28.20
N ALA A 190 -21.04 -5.86 28.87
CA ALA A 190 -19.78 -6.21 28.22
C ALA A 190 -19.87 -7.57 27.52
N ALA A 191 -20.46 -8.57 28.17
CA ALA A 191 -20.64 -9.91 27.61
C ALA A 191 -21.58 -9.91 26.39
N GLN A 192 -22.71 -9.20 26.46
CA GLN A 192 -23.63 -9.04 25.33
C GLN A 192 -22.94 -8.33 24.14
N SER A 193 -22.14 -7.31 24.43
CA SER A 193 -21.41 -6.56 23.40
C SER A 193 -20.32 -7.40 22.74
N LEU A 194 -19.63 -8.26 23.50
CA LEU A 194 -18.68 -9.23 22.97
C LEU A 194 -19.37 -10.31 22.13
N ALA A 195 -20.51 -10.83 22.57
CA ALA A 195 -21.28 -11.79 21.79
C ALA A 195 -21.70 -11.19 20.43
N LYS A 196 -22.17 -9.94 20.42
CA LYS A 196 -22.47 -9.19 19.20
C LYS A 196 -21.23 -9.02 18.33
N LEU A 197 -20.11 -8.58 18.91
CA LEU A 197 -18.84 -8.42 18.19
C LEU A 197 -18.41 -9.73 17.51
N ASN A 198 -18.51 -10.86 18.21
CA ASN A 198 -18.17 -12.18 17.65
C ASN A 198 -19.04 -12.50 16.44
N GLN A 199 -20.35 -12.27 16.50
CA GLN A 199 -21.25 -12.49 15.37
C GLN A 199 -20.94 -11.53 14.20
N GLN A 200 -20.60 -10.27 14.49
CA GLN A 200 -20.21 -9.32 13.46
C GLN A 200 -18.89 -9.72 12.77
N LEU A 201 -17.91 -10.20 13.53
CA LEU A 201 -16.66 -10.71 12.97
C LEU A 201 -16.90 -11.93 12.08
N LEU A 202 -17.80 -12.85 12.47
CA LEU A 202 -18.21 -13.99 11.65
C LEU A 202 -18.86 -13.55 10.33
N ALA A 203 -19.73 -12.56 10.36
CA ALA A 203 -20.32 -11.98 9.14
C ALA A 203 -19.24 -11.35 8.23
N LEU A 204 -18.22 -10.73 8.83
CA LEU A 204 -17.09 -10.17 8.08
C LEU A 204 -16.23 -11.23 7.39
N GLU A 205 -16.14 -12.45 7.93
CA GLU A 205 -15.40 -13.55 7.30
C GLU A 205 -15.93 -13.86 5.90
N VAL A 206 -17.25 -13.77 5.71
CA VAL A 206 -17.91 -13.94 4.40
C VAL A 206 -17.53 -12.80 3.46
N GLY A 207 -17.43 -11.57 3.97
CA GLY A 207 -16.97 -10.41 3.23
C GLY A 207 -15.54 -10.57 2.67
N CYS A 208 -14.64 -11.25 3.41
CA CYS A 208 -13.28 -11.49 2.93
C CYS A 208 -13.22 -12.27 1.61
N ALA A 209 -14.16 -13.20 1.40
CA ALA A 209 -14.21 -14.04 0.19
C ALA A 209 -14.57 -13.25 -1.09
N GLN A 210 -15.14 -12.04 -0.95
CA GLN A 210 -15.44 -11.18 -2.11
C GLN A 210 -14.16 -10.64 -2.77
N CYS A 211 -13.04 -10.63 -2.06
CA CYS A 211 -11.74 -10.16 -2.56
C CYS A 211 -10.65 -11.24 -2.54
N HIS A 212 -10.71 -12.20 -1.61
CA HIS A 212 -9.71 -13.26 -1.45
C HIS A 212 -10.25 -14.61 -1.89
N SER A 213 -9.51 -15.29 -2.76
CA SER A 213 -9.82 -16.65 -3.23
C SER A 213 -9.32 -17.75 -2.29
N ASP A 214 -8.40 -17.44 -1.39
CA ASP A 214 -7.80 -18.39 -0.45
C ASP A 214 -8.07 -17.99 1.01
N LYS A 215 -7.89 -18.95 1.92
CA LYS A 215 -8.23 -18.80 3.34
C LYS A 215 -7.09 -18.19 4.18
N ILE A 216 -5.90 -17.97 3.61
CA ILE A 216 -4.71 -17.56 4.38
C ILE A 216 -4.88 -16.17 5.00
N PRO A 217 -5.38 -15.14 4.28
CA PRO A 217 -5.66 -13.83 4.88
C PRO A 217 -6.65 -13.91 6.04
N LEU A 218 -7.69 -14.73 5.88
CA LEU A 218 -8.70 -14.95 6.90
C LEU A 218 -8.08 -15.59 8.15
N GLU A 219 -7.33 -16.69 8.00
CA GLU A 219 -6.68 -17.37 9.13
C GLU A 219 -5.68 -16.46 9.86
N ARG A 220 -4.97 -15.59 9.14
CA ARG A 220 -4.01 -14.65 9.74
C ARG A 220 -4.66 -13.62 10.67
N ILE A 221 -5.92 -13.26 10.43
CA ILE A 221 -6.61 -12.19 11.15
C ILE A 221 -7.69 -12.75 12.08
N LEU A 222 -8.54 -13.64 11.59
CA LEU A 222 -9.71 -14.21 12.28
C LEU A 222 -9.56 -15.73 12.55
N GLY A 223 -8.34 -16.26 12.46
CA GLY A 223 -8.04 -17.67 12.68
C GLY A 223 -7.98 -18.11 14.15
N ALA A 224 -7.42 -19.29 14.39
CA ALA A 224 -7.47 -19.98 15.68
C ALA A 224 -6.90 -19.16 16.85
N ALA A 225 -5.81 -18.43 16.63
CA ALA A 225 -5.19 -17.57 17.65
C ALA A 225 -6.13 -16.44 18.09
N THR A 226 -6.79 -15.79 17.13
CA THR A 226 -7.77 -14.73 17.41
C THR A 226 -9.01 -15.28 18.10
N ARG A 227 -9.51 -16.45 17.68
CA ARG A 227 -10.65 -17.10 18.34
C ARG A 227 -10.34 -17.49 19.78
N THR A 228 -9.13 -17.94 20.06
CA THR A 228 -8.67 -18.24 21.43
C THR A 228 -8.64 -16.97 22.28
N LEU A 229 -8.08 -15.88 21.74
CA LEU A 229 -8.05 -14.60 22.41
C LEU A 229 -9.44 -14.03 22.73
N LEU A 230 -10.42 -14.20 21.82
CA LEU A 230 -11.80 -13.79 22.05
C LEU A 230 -12.49 -14.65 23.13
N LYS A 231 -12.18 -15.95 23.21
CA LYS A 231 -12.65 -16.83 24.30
C LYS A 231 -12.06 -16.43 25.66
N ASP A 232 -10.76 -16.10 25.69
CA ASP A 232 -10.11 -15.61 26.91
C ASP A 232 -10.73 -14.29 27.37
N LEU A 233 -11.02 -13.39 26.43
CA LEU A 233 -11.72 -12.13 26.71
C LEU A 233 -13.12 -12.39 27.29
N GLU A 234 -13.88 -13.32 26.71
CA GLU A 234 -15.19 -13.72 27.22
C GLU A 234 -15.10 -14.26 28.65
N LYS A 235 -14.13 -15.14 28.91
CA LYS A 235 -13.88 -15.69 30.26
C LYS A 235 -13.57 -14.56 31.26
N SER A 236 -12.68 -13.64 30.90
CA SER A 236 -12.31 -12.51 31.76
C SER A 236 -13.50 -11.60 32.09
N ILE A 237 -14.43 -11.39 31.14
CA ILE A 237 -15.67 -10.65 31.38
C ILE A 237 -16.58 -11.41 32.36
N LYS A 238 -16.77 -12.72 32.16
CA LYS A 238 -17.61 -13.57 33.03
C LYS A 238 -17.06 -13.66 34.45
N ASP A 239 -15.75 -13.76 34.58
CA ASP A 239 -15.05 -13.83 35.87
C ASP A 239 -14.92 -12.44 36.54
N ASN A 240 -15.52 -11.39 35.95
CA ASN A 240 -15.53 -10.00 36.42
C ASN A 240 -14.12 -9.43 36.71
N GLN A 241 -13.18 -9.64 35.77
CA GLN A 241 -11.78 -9.22 35.90
C GLN A 241 -11.46 -7.99 35.02
N PRO A 242 -11.86 -6.76 35.39
CA PRO A 242 -11.84 -5.60 34.49
C PRO A 242 -10.44 -5.24 33.95
N LYS A 243 -9.39 -5.36 34.77
CA LYS A 243 -7.99 -5.12 34.33
C LYS A 243 -7.57 -6.13 33.26
N GLN A 244 -7.88 -7.41 33.45
CA GLN A 244 -7.55 -8.47 32.52
C GLN A 244 -8.39 -8.34 31.23
N THR A 245 -9.66 -7.97 31.36
CA THR A 245 -10.57 -7.69 30.23
C THR A 245 -10.02 -6.58 29.37
N GLY A 246 -9.59 -5.46 29.97
CA GLY A 246 -8.98 -4.35 29.24
C GLY A 246 -7.71 -4.77 28.47
N LYS A 247 -6.84 -5.57 29.09
CA LYS A 247 -5.63 -6.11 28.46
C LYS A 247 -5.97 -7.02 27.27
N LEU A 248 -6.92 -7.94 27.44
CA LEU A 248 -7.33 -8.88 26.39
C LEU A 248 -8.05 -8.15 25.25
N LEU A 249 -8.88 -7.15 25.55
CA LEU A 249 -9.53 -6.32 24.55
C LEU A 249 -8.50 -5.55 23.71
N GLY A 250 -7.49 -4.95 24.36
CA GLY A 250 -6.39 -4.28 23.66
C GLY A 250 -5.60 -5.24 22.75
N LYS A 251 -5.30 -6.45 23.23
CA LYS A 251 -4.69 -7.50 22.40
C LYS A 251 -5.58 -7.88 21.20
N ALA A 252 -6.89 -7.99 21.40
CA ALA A 252 -7.83 -8.34 20.33
C ALA A 252 -7.90 -7.22 19.28
N ALA A 253 -7.92 -5.95 19.71
CA ALA A 253 -7.87 -4.80 18.82
C ALA A 253 -6.59 -4.78 17.95
N VAL A 254 -5.44 -5.15 18.51
CA VAL A 254 -4.19 -5.27 17.73
C VAL A 254 -4.24 -6.48 16.79
N ALA A 255 -4.70 -7.63 17.26
CA ALA A 255 -4.76 -8.86 16.46
C ALA A 255 -5.74 -8.77 15.28
N ILE A 256 -6.82 -7.99 15.44
CA ILE A 256 -7.90 -7.87 14.44
C ILE A 256 -7.81 -6.51 13.74
N CYS A 257 -8.14 -5.43 14.44
CA CYS A 257 -8.35 -4.12 13.86
C CYS A 257 -7.06 -3.55 13.28
N ALA A 258 -5.95 -3.58 14.02
CA ALA A 258 -4.68 -3.05 13.53
C ALA A 258 -4.15 -3.83 12.32
N ARG A 259 -4.34 -5.16 12.29
CA ARG A 259 -3.97 -5.98 11.11
C ARG A 259 -4.84 -5.67 9.90
N CYS A 260 -6.17 -5.63 10.07
CA CYS A 260 -7.08 -5.23 9.00
C CYS A 260 -6.76 -3.83 8.47
N HIS A 261 -6.54 -2.86 9.35
CA HIS A 261 -6.26 -1.48 8.95
C HIS A 261 -4.92 -1.34 8.24
N GLY A 262 -3.89 -2.04 8.74
CA GLY A 262 -2.55 -2.04 8.15
C GLY A 262 -2.51 -2.59 6.73
N VAL A 263 -3.48 -3.41 6.34
CA VAL A 263 -3.56 -4.01 4.99
C VAL A 263 -4.61 -3.32 4.11
N HIS A 264 -5.80 -3.08 4.64
CA HIS A 264 -6.95 -2.62 3.86
C HIS A 264 -7.18 -1.12 3.97
N ARG A 265 -7.25 -0.59 5.20
CA ARG A 265 -7.66 0.80 5.43
C ARG A 265 -6.63 1.79 4.92
N ILE A 266 -5.34 1.60 5.24
CA ILE A 266 -4.30 2.57 4.84
C ILE A 266 -4.29 2.79 3.33
N ILE A 267 -4.32 1.70 2.56
CA ILE A 267 -4.24 1.80 1.10
C ILE A 267 -5.59 2.16 0.46
N GLY A 268 -6.71 1.78 1.08
CA GLY A 268 -8.05 2.22 0.68
C GLY A 268 -8.27 3.72 0.88
N ASP A 269 -7.90 4.24 2.06
CA ASP A 269 -7.96 5.67 2.36
C ASP A 269 -7.04 6.47 1.41
N LEU A 270 -5.85 5.94 1.10
CA LEU A 270 -4.95 6.54 0.10
C LEU A 270 -5.60 6.55 -1.29
N LYS A 271 -6.24 5.47 -1.73
CA LYS A 271 -6.97 5.44 -3.00
C LYS A 271 -8.06 6.51 -3.04
N GLN A 272 -8.88 6.60 -1.99
CA GLN A 272 -9.94 7.60 -1.89
C GLN A 272 -9.40 9.03 -1.93
N PHE A 273 -8.26 9.28 -1.29
CA PHE A 273 -7.57 10.57 -1.34
C PHE A 273 -7.08 10.91 -2.76
N LEU A 274 -6.49 9.93 -3.46
CA LEU A 274 -5.94 10.13 -4.80
C LEU A 274 -7.00 10.21 -5.90
N ALA A 275 -8.13 9.51 -5.74
CA ALA A 275 -9.21 9.44 -6.72
C ALA A 275 -10.58 9.44 -6.01
N PRO A 276 -11.09 10.62 -5.59
CA PRO A 276 -12.37 10.72 -4.92
C PRO A 276 -13.53 10.28 -5.84
N GLY A 277 -14.36 9.35 -5.38
CA GLY A 277 -15.53 8.85 -6.13
C GLY A 277 -15.29 7.54 -6.89
N PHE A 278 -14.15 6.90 -6.68
CA PHE A 278 -13.80 5.57 -7.17
C PHE A 278 -13.66 4.52 -6.06
#